data_AF-A0A967VPX9-F1
#
_entry.id   AF-A0A967VPX9-F1
#
_cell.length_a   1.000
_cell.length_b   1.000
_cell.length_c   1.000
_cell.angle_alpha   90.00
_cell.angle_beta   90.00
_cell.angle_gamma   90.00
#
_symmetry.space_group_name_H-M   'P 1'
#
loop_
_entity.id
_entity.type
_entity.pdbx_description
1 polymer ?
#
loop_
_entity_poly.entity_id
_entity_poly.type
_entity_poly.pdbx_seq_one_letter_code
_entity_poly.pdbx_strand_id
1 'polypeptide(L)'
;MPATDIQPAHEEEALGKAYDARLMRRLLQYLKPYRWKVVLGVVILLIIAGLELLGPYFTKVALDRAIPDGDLELLGLLGLLYFGALTFTFVLG
;
A
#
# COMPACT_ATOMS: atom_id res chain seq x y z
N MET A 1 -29.86 -45.66 12.32
CA MET A 1 -28.69 -44.84 12.74
C MET A 1 -27.88 -45.67 13.73
N PRO A 2 -26.53 -45.61 13.81
CA PRO A 2 -25.58 -44.53 13.40
C PRO A 2 -24.37 -45.07 12.57
N ALA A 3 -23.37 -44.35 12.07
CA ALA A 3 -23.00 -42.94 12.02
C ALA A 3 -22.40 -42.67 10.62
N THR A 4 -22.79 -41.55 10.01
CA THR A 4 -22.25 -41.07 8.75
C THR A 4 -20.79 -40.65 8.98
N ASP A 5 -19.85 -41.30 8.28
CA ASP A 5 -18.45 -40.92 8.24
C ASP A 5 -18.29 -39.68 7.33
N ILE A 6 -18.52 -38.50 7.89
CA ILE A 6 -18.22 -37.22 7.25
C ILE A 6 -16.77 -36.87 7.57
N GLN A 7 -15.83 -37.28 6.74
CA GLN A 7 -14.49 -36.66 6.70
C GLN A 7 -13.73 -36.61 5.34
N PRO A 8 -14.32 -36.81 4.14
CA PRO A 8 -13.56 -36.62 2.89
C PRO A 8 -13.32 -35.13 2.57
N ALA A 9 -14.24 -34.24 2.94
CA ALA A 9 -14.18 -32.83 2.52
C ALA A 9 -13.02 -32.04 3.14
N HIS A 10 -12.66 -32.30 4.41
CA HIS A 10 -11.58 -31.56 5.07
C HIS A 10 -10.18 -31.99 4.60
N GLU A 11 -9.96 -33.25 4.26
CA GLU A 11 -8.71 -33.70 3.65
C GLU A 11 -8.55 -33.18 2.22
N GLU A 12 -9.61 -33.21 1.41
CA GLU A 12 -9.60 -32.65 0.06
C GLU A 12 -9.34 -31.13 0.06
N GLU A 13 -9.95 -30.39 0.99
CA GLU A 13 -9.78 -28.94 1.13
C GLU A 13 -8.36 -28.57 1.64
N ALA A 14 -7.81 -29.34 2.58
CA ALA A 14 -6.44 -29.17 3.05
C ALA A 14 -5.40 -29.50 1.95
N LEU A 15 -5.63 -30.57 1.17
CA LEU A 15 -4.80 -30.95 0.04
C LEU A 15 -4.86 -29.91 -1.08
N GLY A 16 -6.05 -29.39 -1.40
CA GLY A 16 -6.22 -28.28 -2.35
C GLY A 16 -5.45 -27.03 -1.93
N LYS A 17 -5.56 -26.64 -0.66
CA LYS A 17 -4.87 -25.45 -0.10
C LYS A 17 -3.35 -25.60 -0.07
N ALA A 18 -2.85 -26.80 0.23
CA ALA A 18 -1.42 -27.11 0.20
C ALA A 18 -0.87 -27.11 -1.25
N TYR A 19 -1.65 -27.63 -2.20
CA TYR A 19 -1.31 -27.58 -3.63
C TYR A 19 -1.27 -26.14 -4.14
N ASP A 20 -2.27 -25.32 -3.81
CA ASP A 20 -2.32 -23.90 -4.18
C ASP A 20 -1.15 -23.11 -3.61
N ALA A 21 -0.78 -23.32 -2.35
CA ALA A 21 0.38 -22.66 -1.74
C ALA A 21 1.69 -23.04 -2.43
N ARG A 22 1.86 -24.32 -2.82
CA ARG A 22 3.05 -24.81 -3.54
C ARG A 22 3.13 -24.22 -4.95
N LEU A 23 2.00 -24.12 -5.63
CA LEU A 23 1.88 -23.57 -6.97
C LEU A 23 2.08 -22.04 -6.98
N MET A 24 1.49 -21.33 -6.00
CA MET A 24 1.73 -19.91 -5.73
C MET A 24 3.20 -19.60 -5.48
N ARG A 25 3.88 -20.42 -4.68
CA ARG A 25 5.33 -20.24 -4.42
C ARG A 25 6.17 -20.38 -5.69
N ARG A 26 5.74 -21.25 -6.62
CA ARG A 26 6.37 -21.43 -7.93
C ARG A 26 6.14 -20.19 -8.82
N LEU A 27 4.94 -19.62 -8.80
CA LEU A 27 4.62 -18.34 -9.47
C LEU A 27 5.45 -17.16 -8.92
N LEU A 28 5.56 -17.04 -7.60
CA LEU A 28 6.40 -16.03 -6.94
C LEU A 28 7.89 -16.19 -7.26
N GLN A 29 8.32 -17.41 -7.61
CA GLN A 29 9.68 -17.67 -8.09
C GLN A 29 9.89 -17.18 -9.53
N TYR A 30 8.86 -17.17 -10.38
CA TYR A 30 8.93 -16.51 -11.70
C TYR A 30 8.95 -14.98 -11.59
N LEU A 31 8.49 -14.43 -10.46
CA LEU A 31 8.60 -13.01 -10.15
C LEU A 31 10.01 -12.64 -9.62
N LYS A 32 10.85 -13.63 -9.31
CA LYS A 32 12.23 -13.47 -8.81
C LYS A 32 13.13 -12.54 -9.64
N PRO A 33 13.21 -12.65 -10.98
CA PRO A 33 14.01 -11.74 -11.80
C PRO A 33 13.41 -10.31 -11.88
N TYR A 34 12.14 -10.13 -11.53
CA TYR A 34 11.45 -8.83 -11.53
C TYR A 34 11.28 -8.25 -10.12
N ARG A 35 11.94 -8.81 -9.10
CA ARG A 35 11.83 -8.37 -7.71
C ARG A 35 12.08 -6.88 -7.55
N TRP A 36 13.02 -6.32 -8.30
CA TRP A 36 13.28 -4.88 -8.28
C TRP A 36 12.08 -4.05 -8.75
N LYS A 37 11.39 -4.48 -9.81
CA LYS A 37 10.18 -3.80 -10.32
C LYS A 37 9.03 -3.90 -9.32
N VAL A 38 8.88 -5.05 -8.67
CA VAL A 38 7.86 -5.25 -7.63
C VAL A 38 8.15 -4.38 -6.41
N VAL A 39 9.38 -4.37 -5.91
CA VAL A 39 9.78 -3.51 -4.79
C VAL A 39 9.58 -2.05 -5.14
N LEU A 40 9.97 -1.63 -6.35
CA LEU A 40 9.73 -0.26 -6.82
C LEU A 40 8.24 0.07 -6.82
N GLY A 41 7.39 -0.80 -7.36
CA GLY A 41 5.94 -0.60 -7.34
C GLY A 41 5.36 -0.52 -5.93
N VAL A 42 5.81 -1.37 -5.00
CA VAL A 42 5.38 -1.32 -3.60
C VAL A 42 5.82 -0.02 -2.93
N VAL A 43 7.05 0.42 -3.14
CA VAL A 43 7.56 1.70 -2.61
C VAL A 43 6.74 2.87 -3.16
N ILE A 44 6.44 2.86 -4.45
CA ILE A 44 5.59 3.86 -5.10
C ILE A 44 4.20 3.90 -4.46
N LEU A 45 3.56 2.75 -4.26
CA LEU A 45 2.25 2.67 -3.60
C LEU A 45 2.28 3.21 -2.17
N LEU A 46 3.35 2.93 -1.41
CA LEU A 46 3.52 3.48 -0.07
C LEU A 46 3.70 5.00 -0.08
N ILE A 47 4.44 5.53 -1.05
CA ILE A 47 4.60 6.98 -1.24
C ILE A 47 3.25 7.61 -1.55
N ILE A 48 2.48 7.05 -2.48
CA ILE A 48 1.14 7.54 -2.85
C ILE A 48 0.22 7.55 -1.62
N ALA A 49 0.16 6.45 -0.86
CA ALA A 49 -0.67 6.36 0.34
C ALA A 49 -0.25 7.38 1.43
N GLY A 50 1.06 7.59 1.60
CA GLY A 50 1.57 8.63 2.50
C GLY A 50 1.20 10.04 2.03
N LEU A 51 1.17 10.25 0.71
CA LEU A 51 0.80 11.53 0.13
C LEU A 51 -0.67 11.86 0.22
N GLU A 52 -1.54 10.86 0.12
CA GLU A 52 -2.98 11.04 0.39
C GLU A 52 -3.22 11.52 1.83
N LEU A 53 -2.38 11.07 2.77
CA LEU A 53 -2.46 11.46 4.17
C LEU A 53 -1.99 12.90 4.44
N LEU A 54 -1.16 13.45 3.55
CA LEU A 54 -0.70 14.82 3.65
C LEU A 54 -1.86 15.81 3.43
N GLY A 55 -2.87 15.50 2.60
CA GLY A 55 -4.04 16.37 2.39
C GLY A 55 -4.71 16.86 3.69
N PRO A 56 -5.24 15.94 4.53
CA PRO A 56 -5.84 16.32 5.81
C PRO A 56 -4.81 16.90 6.80
N TYR A 57 -3.54 16.49 6.74
CA TYR A 57 -2.48 17.06 7.58
C TYR A 57 -2.18 18.53 7.22
N PHE A 58 -2.13 18.86 5.93
CA PHE A 58 -1.99 20.23 5.44
C PHE A 58 -3.19 21.09 5.83
N THR A 59 -4.41 20.58 5.69
CA THR A 59 -5.61 21.28 6.17
C THR A 59 -5.54 21.56 7.66
N LYS A 60 -5.09 20.59 8.46
CA LYS A 60 -4.92 20.76 9.91
C LYS A 60 -3.85 21.81 10.25
N VAL A 61 -2.66 21.75 9.65
CA VAL A 61 -1.58 22.72 9.89
C VAL A 61 -1.98 24.13 9.43
N ALA A 62 -2.69 24.25 8.31
CA ALA A 62 -3.20 25.53 7.82
C ALA A 62 -4.20 26.17 8.81
N LEU A 63 -5.11 25.37 9.38
CA LEU A 63 -6.07 25.86 10.37
C LEU A 63 -5.41 26.17 11.73
N ASP A 64 -4.56 25.26 12.24
CA ASP A 64 -4.07 25.32 13.63
C ASP A 64 -2.80 26.19 13.79
N ARG A 65 -1.99 26.37 12.74
CA ARG A 65 -0.70 27.09 12.83
C ARG A 65 -0.51 28.24 11.85
N ALA A 66 -1.04 28.15 10.63
CA ALA A 66 -0.85 29.24 9.66
C ALA A 66 -1.64 30.50 10.03
N ILE A 67 -2.82 30.33 10.64
CA ILE A 67 -3.67 31.45 11.07
C ILE A 67 -3.07 32.18 12.31
N PRO A 68 -2.50 31.49 13.31
CA PRO A 68 -1.99 32.16 14.51
C PRO A 68 -0.55 32.72 14.42
N ASP A 69 0.39 32.04 13.74
CA ASP A 69 1.83 32.37 13.83
C ASP A 69 2.37 33.25 12.67
N GLY A 70 1.64 33.40 11.56
CA GLY A 70 2.03 34.29 10.45
C GLY A 70 3.36 33.95 9.75
N ASP A 71 3.94 32.77 10.01
CA ASP A 71 5.21 32.34 9.43
C ASP A 71 5.01 31.65 8.06
N LEU A 72 4.94 32.49 7.04
CA LEU A 72 4.63 32.12 5.65
C LEU A 72 5.78 31.38 4.95
N GLU A 73 7.00 31.44 5.49
CA GLU A 73 8.19 30.90 4.84
C GLU A 73 8.28 29.37 5.00
N LEU A 74 7.99 28.88 6.22
CA LEU A 74 7.91 27.45 6.50
C LEU A 74 6.66 26.81 5.85
N LEU A 75 5.57 27.56 5.79
CA LEU A 75 4.32 27.16 5.14
C LEU A 75 4.50 27.07 3.61
N GLY A 76 5.23 28.02 3.03
CA GLY A 76 5.60 28.03 1.62
C GLY A 76 6.48 26.84 1.24
N LEU A 77 7.51 26.51 2.04
CA LEU A 77 8.39 25.38 1.77
C LEU A 77 7.67 24.03 1.89
N LEU A 78 6.83 23.86 2.93
CA LEU A 78 5.99 22.68 3.09
C LEU A 78 4.94 22.56 1.96
N GLY A 79 4.31 23.67 1.56
CA GLY A 79 3.35 23.72 0.47
C GLY A 79 3.98 23.42 -0.89
N LEU A 80 5.18 23.93 -1.18
CA LEU A 80 5.91 23.72 -2.42
C LEU A 80 6.44 22.27 -2.51
N LEU A 81 6.92 21.72 -1.39
CA LEU A 81 7.26 20.30 -1.28
C LEU A 81 6.03 19.42 -1.52
N TYR A 82 4.87 19.80 -1.00
CA TYR A 82 3.62 19.08 -1.22
C TYR A 82 3.11 19.19 -2.66
N PHE A 83 3.17 20.37 -3.27
CA PHE A 83 2.86 20.57 -4.68
C PHE A 83 3.75 19.71 -5.57
N GLY A 84 5.05 19.69 -5.29
CA GLY A 84 6.02 18.84 -5.96
C GLY A 84 5.64 17.36 -5.82
N ALA A 85 5.32 16.92 -4.60
CA ALA A 85 4.90 15.56 -4.37
C ALA A 85 3.56 15.22 -5.07
N LEU A 86 2.62 16.15 -5.13
CA LEU A 86 1.30 15.96 -5.75
C LEU A 86 1.43 15.86 -7.28
N THR A 87 2.28 16.68 -7.89
CA THR A 87 2.65 16.53 -9.30
C THR A 87 3.34 15.19 -9.56
N PHE A 88 4.19 14.74 -8.63
CA PHE A 88 4.85 13.43 -8.72
C PHE A 88 3.83 12.29 -8.64
N THR A 89 2.87 12.34 -7.72
CA THR A 89 1.76 11.38 -7.64
C THR A 89 0.89 11.40 -8.89
N PHE A 90 0.58 12.56 -9.45
CA PHE A 90 -0.21 12.67 -10.68
C PHE A 90 0.53 12.09 -11.91
N VAL A 91 1.85 12.22 -11.96
CA VAL A 91 2.65 11.69 -13.08
C VAL A 91 2.87 10.17 -12.96
N LEU A 92 2.83 9.65 -11.73
CA LEU A 92 3.17 8.26 -11.42
C LEU A 92 1.94 7.34 -11.32
N GLY A 93 0.76 7.90 -11.07
CA GLY A 93 -0.55 7.24 -11.21
C GLY A 93 -1.07 7.30 -12.63
#